data_AF-A0A358N731-F1
#
_entry.id   AF-A0A358N731-F1
#
_cell.length_a   1.000
_cell.length_b   1.000
_cell.length_c   1.000
_cell.angle_alpha   90.00
_cell.angle_beta   90.00
_cell.angle_gamma   90.00
#
_symmetry.space_group_name_H-M   'P 1'
#
loop_
_entity.id
_entity.type
_entity.pdbx_description
1 polymer ?
#
loop_
_entity_poly.entity_id
_entity_poly.type
_entity_poly.pdbx_seq_one_letter_code
_entity_poly.pdbx_strand_id
1 'polypeptide(L)'
;MHLAKAGVRTLGIDQYHAAHDRGSSHGQTRIIRQAYFEHPCYVPLLQRAYELWKDLEQQSNQRLFHRTALVELGPSDGIVIPGVQSSAS
;
A
#
# COMPACT_ATOMS: atom_id res chain seq x y z
N MET A 1 9.03 11.56 -4.83
CA MET A 1 9.35 11.78 -3.40
C MET A 1 8.66 13.02 -2.87
N HIS A 2 7.99 12.95 -1.71
CA HIS A 2 7.19 14.07 -1.15
C HIS A 2 8.03 15.25 -0.63
N LEU A 3 9.15 15.00 0.04
CA LEU A 3 10.02 16.07 0.56
C LEU A 3 10.62 16.94 -0.55
N ALA A 4 11.15 16.31 -1.60
CA ALA A 4 11.67 17.04 -2.76
C ALA A 4 10.58 17.87 -3.46
N LYS A 5 9.35 17.33 -3.58
CA LYS A 5 8.20 18.08 -4.12
C LYS A 5 7.81 19.29 -3.25
N ALA A 6 8.03 19.20 -1.94
CA ALA A 6 7.79 20.31 -1.02
C ALA A 6 8.92 21.37 -1.02
N GLY A 7 9.89 21.28 -1.95
CA GLY A 7 11.01 22.22 -2.05
C GLY A 7 12.11 22.00 -1.03
N VAL A 8 12.07 20.90 -0.25
CA VAL A 8 13.09 20.58 0.73
C VAL A 8 14.33 20.03 0.03
N ARG A 9 15.50 20.62 0.31
CA ARG A 9 16.80 20.09 -0.15
C ARG A 9 17.02 18.70 0.44
N THR A 10 16.86 17.67 -0.39
CA THR A 10 16.78 16.27 0.06
C THR A 10 17.86 15.43 -0.62
N LEU A 11 18.46 14.50 0.12
CA LEU A 11 19.34 13.45 -0.39
C LEU A 11 18.77 12.09 0.03
N GLY A 12 18.48 11.23 -0.95
CA GLY A 12 18.16 9.82 -0.69
C GLY A 12 19.42 8.99 -0.74
N ILE A 13 19.69 8.20 0.30
CA ILE A 13 20.84 7.30 0.40
C ILE A 13 20.32 5.89 0.57
N ASP A 14 20.84 4.96 -0.24
CA ASP A 14 20.57 3.54 -0.15
C ASP A 14 21.89 2.78 -0.38
N GLN A 15 22.02 1.58 0.19
CA GLN A 15 23.20 0.73 -0.01
C GLN A 15 23.28 0.22 -1.45
N TYR A 16 22.13 0.04 -2.11
CA TYR A 16 22.01 -0.47 -3.47
C TYR A 16 21.26 0.53 -4.38
N HIS A 17 21.11 0.18 -5.66
CA HIS A 17 20.31 0.97 -6.58
C HIS A 17 18.81 0.81 -6.29
N ALA A 18 18.00 1.81 -6.63
CA ALA A 18 16.55 1.73 -6.48
C ALA A 18 15.97 0.51 -7.24
N ALA A 19 14.96 -0.15 -6.66
CA ALA A 19 14.32 -1.35 -7.21
C ALA A 19 15.26 -2.59 -7.36
N HIS A 20 16.22 -2.74 -6.45
CA HIS A 20 17.08 -3.93 -6.35
C HIS A 20 16.36 -5.16 -5.73
N ASP A 21 17.00 -6.33 -5.84
CA ASP A 21 16.52 -7.64 -5.37
C ASP A 21 17.01 -8.04 -3.96
N ARG A 22 17.66 -7.13 -3.24
CA ARG A 22 18.27 -7.39 -1.93
C ARG A 22 17.50 -6.81 -0.73
N GLY A 23 16.25 -6.42 -0.95
CA GLY A 23 15.36 -5.85 0.07
C GLY A 23 13.93 -6.35 -0.11
N SER A 24 13.00 -5.96 0.76
CA SER A 24 11.62 -6.51 0.74
C SER A 24 10.69 -5.90 -0.31
N SER A 25 11.19 -5.03 -1.19
CA SER A 25 10.40 -4.37 -2.24
C SER A 25 10.39 -5.12 -3.58
N HIS A 26 11.28 -6.10 -3.78
CA HIS A 26 11.47 -6.81 -5.05
C HIS A 26 10.30 -7.73 -5.43
N GLY A 27 10.32 -8.31 -6.62
CA GLY A 27 9.21 -9.12 -7.13
C GLY A 27 8.15 -8.28 -7.83
N GLN A 28 7.21 -8.93 -8.49
CA GLN A 28 6.41 -8.28 -9.53
C GLN A 28 5.25 -7.44 -9.00
N THR A 29 4.59 -7.90 -7.94
CA THR A 29 3.35 -7.29 -7.44
C THR A 29 3.31 -7.25 -5.92
N ARG A 30 2.43 -6.40 -5.38
CA ARG A 30 2.07 -6.31 -3.97
C ARG A 30 0.56 -6.10 -3.85
N ILE A 31 -0.04 -6.73 -2.83
CA ILE A 31 -1.46 -6.56 -2.52
C ILE A 31 -1.61 -5.32 -1.62
N ILE A 32 -2.64 -4.53 -1.87
CA ILE A 32 -3.15 -3.50 -0.97
C ILE A 32 -4.64 -3.77 -0.70
N ARG A 33 -5.06 -3.69 0.58
CA ARG A 33 -6.40 -4.05 1.06
C ARG A 33 -6.92 -2.94 1.97
N GLN A 34 -8.17 -2.50 1.82
CA GLN A 34 -8.78 -1.50 2.72
C GLN A 34 -9.38 -2.13 3.98
N ALA A 35 -10.15 -3.22 3.81
CA ALA A 35 -10.72 -3.96 4.93
C ALA A 35 -9.60 -4.77 5.63
N TYR A 36 -8.87 -4.08 6.50
CA TYR A 36 -7.62 -4.54 7.08
C TYR A 36 -7.91 -5.27 8.40
N PHE A 37 -7.85 -6.60 8.40
CA PHE A 37 -8.20 -7.40 9.57
C PHE A 37 -7.34 -7.10 10.80
N GLU A 38 -6.13 -6.59 10.58
CA GLU A 38 -5.16 -6.32 11.62
C GLU A 38 -5.67 -5.24 12.61
N HIS A 39 -6.26 -4.15 12.10
CA HIS A 39 -6.96 -3.15 12.93
C HIS A 39 -7.67 -2.08 12.07
N PRO A 40 -8.87 -1.58 12.47
CA PRO A 40 -9.57 -0.49 11.78
C PRO A 40 -8.79 0.83 11.70
N CYS A 41 -7.83 1.06 12.60
CA CYS A 41 -7.02 2.29 12.60
C CYS A 41 -6.14 2.44 11.34
N TYR A 42 -5.92 1.35 10.60
CA TYR A 42 -5.22 1.41 9.32
C TYR A 42 -6.10 1.95 8.19
N VAL A 43 -7.43 1.90 8.31
CA VAL A 43 -8.36 2.28 7.23
C VAL A 43 -8.12 3.72 6.73
N PRO A 44 -7.97 4.74 7.59
CA PRO A 44 -7.68 6.10 7.10
C PRO A 44 -6.33 6.21 6.38
N LEU A 45 -5.31 5.45 6.82
CA LEU A 45 -4.00 5.42 6.17
C LEU A 45 -4.10 4.76 4.78
N LEU A 46 -4.91 3.71 4.66
CA LEU A 46 -5.13 2.98 3.41
C LEU A 46 -5.92 3.82 2.41
N GLN A 47 -6.97 4.52 2.86
CA GLN A 47 -7.70 5.48 2.03
C GLN A 47 -6.76 6.53 1.45
N ARG A 48 -5.89 7.13 2.28
CA ARG A 48 -4.87 8.06 1.81
C ARG A 48 -3.85 7.41 0.88
N ALA A 49 -3.46 6.15 1.14
CA ALA A 49 -2.55 5.42 0.26
C ALA A 49 -3.15 5.20 -1.14
N TYR A 50 -4.45 4.89 -1.27
CA TYR A 50 -5.11 4.75 -2.57
C TYR A 50 -5.11 6.07 -3.36
N GLU A 51 -5.33 7.21 -2.71
CA GLU A 51 -5.20 8.52 -3.34
C GLU A 51 -3.78 8.75 -3.86
N LEU A 52 -2.77 8.45 -3.03
CA LEU A 52 -1.36 8.61 -3.40
C LEU A 52 -0.92 7.67 -4.53
N TRP A 53 -1.47 6.46 -4.60
CA TRP A 53 -1.25 5.54 -5.73
C TRP A 53 -1.79 6.14 -7.03
N LYS A 54 -3.01 6.68 -7.01
CA LYS A 54 -3.62 7.35 -8.17
C LYS A 54 -2.78 8.55 -8.61
N ASP A 55 -2.33 9.38 -7.67
CA ASP A 55 -1.48 10.54 -7.96
C ASP A 55 -0.13 10.12 -8.56
N LEU A 56 0.45 9.01 -8.08
CA LEU A 56 1.71 8.49 -8.58
C LEU A 56 1.57 7.97 -10.02
N GLU A 57 0.53 7.19 -10.33
CA GLU A 57 0.23 6.71 -11.69
C GLU A 57 0.14 7.87 -12.69
N GLN A 58 -0.54 8.96 -12.30
CA GLN A 58 -0.68 10.15 -13.14
C GLN A 58 0.67 10.83 -13.42
N GLN A 59 1.53 10.94 -12.42
CA GLN A 59 2.82 11.62 -12.56
C GLN A 59 3.86 10.78 -13.30
N SER A 60 3.84 9.46 -13.13
CA SER A 60 4.76 8.56 -13.82
C SER A 60 4.29 8.25 -15.25
N ASN A 61 3.04 8.57 -15.60
CA ASN A 61 2.39 8.16 -16.83
C ASN A 61 2.49 6.64 -17.05
N GLN A 62 2.35 5.87 -15.97
CA GLN A 62 2.41 4.42 -15.96
C GLN A 62 1.25 3.88 -15.14
N ARG A 63 0.71 2.74 -15.58
CA ARG A 63 -0.24 1.98 -14.77
C ARG A 63 0.53 1.24 -13.68
N LEU A 64 0.26 1.57 -12.42
CA LEU A 64 0.91 1.02 -11.22
C LEU A 64 -0.10 0.27 -10.34
N PHE A 65 -1.38 0.68 -10.35
CA PHE A 65 -2.44 0.05 -9.58
C PHE A 65 -3.37 -0.73 -10.50
N HIS A 66 -3.50 -2.02 -10.21
CA HIS A 66 -4.44 -2.91 -10.87
C HIS A 66 -5.54 -3.22 -9.87
N ARG A 67 -6.74 -2.68 -10.10
CA ARG A 67 -7.91 -2.99 -9.28
C ARG A 67 -8.35 -4.44 -9.52
N THR A 68 -7.93 -5.34 -8.64
CA THR A 68 -8.40 -6.73 -8.60
C THR A 68 -9.39 -6.92 -7.45
N ALA A 69 -10.13 -8.02 -7.49
CA ALA A 69 -10.85 -8.48 -6.31
C ALA A 69 -9.86 -9.04 -5.26
N LEU A 70 -10.34 -9.18 -4.04
CA LEU A 70 -9.65 -9.77 -2.91
C LEU A 70 -10.63 -10.71 -2.20
N VAL A 71 -10.15 -11.87 -1.78
CA VAL A 71 -10.92 -12.82 -0.97
C VAL A 71 -10.11 -13.09 0.29
N GLU A 72 -10.74 -12.86 1.45
CA GLU A 72 -10.20 -13.22 2.76
C GLU A 72 -11.03 -14.36 3.34
N LEU A 73 -10.36 -15.42 3.79
CA LEU A 73 -10.98 -16.65 4.25
C LEU A 73 -10.40 -17.04 5.61
N GLY A 74 -11.25 -17.53 6.50
CA GLY A 74 -10.84 -18.03 7.80
C GLY A 74 -12.04 -18.56 8.59
N PRO A 75 -11.79 -19.23 9.73
CA PRO A 75 -12.84 -19.62 10.66
C PRO A 75 -13.64 -18.41 11.11
N SER A 76 -14.94 -18.60 11.36
CA SER A 76 -15.83 -17.53 11.81
C SER A 76 -15.47 -16.99 13.20
N ASP A 77 -14.85 -17.84 14.04
CA ASP A 77 -14.32 -17.53 15.37
C ASP A 77 -12.82 -17.21 15.36
N GLY A 78 -12.21 -17.15 14.17
CA GLY A 78 -10.83 -16.75 13.98
C GLY A 78 -10.65 -15.22 13.97
N ILE A 79 -9.44 -14.75 13.73
CA ILE A 79 -9.12 -13.30 13.75
C ILE A 79 -9.45 -12.58 12.43
N VAL A 80 -9.45 -13.30 11.31
CA VAL A 80 -9.57 -12.69 9.96
C VAL A 80 -10.97 -12.15 9.73
N ILE A 81 -12.00 -12.99 9.84
CA ILE A 81 -13.38 -12.60 9.51
C ILE A 81 -13.89 -11.45 10.40
N PRO A 82 -13.78 -11.51 11.74
CA PRO A 82 -14.21 -10.40 12.60
C PRO A 82 -13.38 -9.14 12.36
N GLY A 83 -12.07 -9.29 12.13
CA GLY A 83 -11.18 -8.16 11.83
C GLY A 83 -11.59 -7.43 10.55
N VAL A 84 -11.80 -8.16 9.44
CA VAL A 84 -12.27 -7.59 8.18
C VAL A 84 -13.59 -6.84 8.37
N GLN A 85 -14.55 -7.44 9.06
CA GLN A 85 -15.86 -6.84 9.33
C GLN A 85 -15.73 -5.54 10.13
N SER A 86 -14.85 -5.52 11.15
CA SER A 86 -14.60 -4.32 11.95
C SER A 86 -13.96 -3.17 11.15
N SER A 87 -13.25 -3.50 10.08
CA SER A 87 -12.55 -2.56 9.20
C SER A 87 -13.30 -2.26 7.89
N ALA A 88 -14.51 -2.80 7.70
CA ALA A 88 -15.30 -2.72 6.46
C ALA A 88 -16.13 -1.42 6.33
N SER A 89 -15.60 -0.30 6.84
CA SER A 89 -16.21 1.03 6.78
C SER A 89 -15.78 1.86 5.56
#